data_AF-A0A285V2G0-F1
#
_entry.id   AF-A0A285V2G0-F1
#
_cell.length_a   1.000
_cell.length_b   1.000
_cell.length_c   1.000
_cell.angle_alpha   90.00
_cell.angle_beta   90.00
_cell.angle_gamma   90.00
#
_symmetry.space_group_name_H-M   'P 1'
#
loop_
_entity.id
_entity.type
_entity.pdbx_description
1 polymer ?
#
loop_
_entity_poly.entity_id
_entity_poly.type
_entity_poly.pdbx_seq_one_letter_code
_entity_poly.pdbx_strand_id
1 'polypeptide(L)' 'MSSQWRHVSEIAARPHEEEDGVEKYLNCPCGEVIEGADEDDLVAKAQAHLSEAHPGRTYTREQILFMAS' A
#
# COMPACT_ATOMS: atom_id res chain seq x y z
N MET A 1 -12.37 -49.85 13.49
CA MET A 1 -12.84 -49.41 12.16
C MET A 1 -12.45 -47.95 12.03
N SER A 2 -11.25 -47.76 11.49
CA SER A 2 -10.71 -46.46 11.10
C SER A 2 -11.37 -46.07 9.78
N SER A 3 -12.09 -44.95 9.74
CA SER A 3 -12.32 -44.10 8.56
C SER A 3 -13.59 -43.28 8.76
N GLN A 4 -13.46 -42.00 9.11
CA GLN A 4 -14.33 -40.97 8.52
C GLN A 4 -13.69 -39.58 8.69
N TRP A 5 -12.58 -39.34 7.99
CA TRP A 5 -12.13 -37.98 7.70
C TRP A 5 -12.89 -37.49 6.46
N ARG A 6 -13.74 -36.46 6.62
CA ARG A 6 -14.08 -35.39 5.64
C ARG A 6 -15.38 -34.69 6.05
N HIS A 7 -15.26 -33.67 6.91
CA HIS A 7 -16.21 -32.55 6.87
C HIS A 7 -15.62 -31.48 5.96
N VAL A 8 -16.40 -31.14 4.95
CA VAL A 8 -16.24 -29.99 4.05
C VAL A 8 -16.91 -28.78 4.70
N SER A 9 -16.42 -27.59 4.37
CA SER A 9 -17.07 -26.28 4.59
C SER A 9 -16.85 -25.62 5.95
N GLU A 10 -15.69 -24.98 6.09
CA GLU A 10 -15.62 -23.67 6.72
C GLU A 10 -14.64 -22.83 5.90
N ILE A 11 -15.11 -22.37 4.73
CA ILE A 11 -14.72 -21.05 4.24
C ILE A 11 -15.46 -20.06 5.14
N ALA A 12 -15.12 -20.09 6.43
CA ALA A 12 -15.38 -18.97 7.31
C ALA A 12 -14.68 -17.82 6.63
N ALA A 13 -15.45 -16.76 6.36
CA ALA A 13 -14.95 -15.49 5.91
C ALA A 13 -13.64 -15.25 6.66
N ARG A 14 -12.52 -15.36 5.93
CA ARG A 14 -11.29 -14.78 6.42
C ARG A 14 -11.67 -13.31 6.48
N PRO A 15 -11.85 -12.68 7.66
CA PRO A 15 -11.63 -11.25 7.66
C PRO A 15 -10.25 -11.14 7.03
N HIS A 16 -10.15 -10.39 5.95
CA HIS A 16 -8.85 -10.00 5.46
C HIS A 16 -8.23 -9.31 6.66
N GLU A 17 -7.34 -10.02 7.35
CA GLU A 17 -6.66 -9.60 8.56
C GLU A 17 -5.90 -8.34 8.16
N GLU A 18 -6.55 -7.19 8.31
CA GLU A 18 -6.08 -5.97 8.94
C GLU A 18 -4.55 -5.83 9.01
N GLU A 19 -3.89 -5.58 7.87
CA GLU A 19 -2.48 -5.15 7.83
C GLU A 19 -2.21 -4.18 6.66
N ASP A 20 -3.10 -3.20 6.41
CA ASP A 20 -2.84 -2.02 5.56
C ASP A 20 -2.08 -0.93 6.35
N GLY A 21 -1.13 -1.38 7.17
CA GLY A 21 -0.20 -0.59 7.97
C GLY A 21 1.25 -1.04 7.75
N VAL A 22 1.55 -1.60 6.56
CA VAL A 22 2.95 -1.66 6.13
C VAL A 22 3.38 -0.22 5.96
N GLU A 23 4.30 0.20 6.82
CA GLU A 23 5.04 1.45 6.70
C GLU A 23 5.49 1.58 5.24
N LYS A 24 4.85 2.48 4.48
CA LYS A 24 5.14 2.59 3.04
C LYS A 24 6.15 3.68 2.82
N TYR A 25 7.13 3.39 1.98
CA TYR A 25 8.18 4.33 1.64
C TYR A 25 8.21 4.50 0.13
N LEU A 26 8.24 5.75 -0.31
CA LEU A 26 8.49 6.11 -1.70
C LEU A 26 9.87 6.75 -1.80
N ASN A 27 10.73 6.15 -2.62
CA ASN A 27 11.98 6.77 -3.02
C ASN A 27 11.74 7.63 -4.26
N CYS A 28 11.69 8.94 -4.07
CA CYS A 28 11.50 9.86 -5.17
C CYS A 28 12.79 9.91 -6.00
N PRO A 29 12.73 9.88 -7.34
CA PRO A 29 13.93 9.95 -8.20
C PRO A 29 14.73 11.25 -8.06
N CYS A 30 14.25 12.24 -7.32
CA CYS A 30 15.01 13.44 -6.94
C CYS A 30 15.96 13.21 -5.75
N GLY A 31 15.81 12.09 -5.02
CA GLY A 31 16.59 11.73 -3.84
C GLY A 31 15.84 11.87 -2.51
N GLU A 32 14.60 12.38 -2.51
CA GLU A 32 13.77 12.51 -1.31
C GLU A 32 13.07 11.18 -0.97
N VAL A 33 13.00 10.85 0.32
CA VAL A 33 12.27 9.68 0.81
C VAL A 33 10.99 10.15 1.49
N ILE A 34 9.85 9.67 1.00
CA ILE A 34 8.54 10.02 1.53
C ILE A 34 7.97 8.81 2.25
N GLU A 35 7.58 8.98 3.50
CA GLU A 35 7.08 7.91 4.36
C GLU A 35 5.59 8.13 4.65
N GLY A 36 4.78 7.09 4.45
CA GLY A 36 3.34 7.09 4.69
C GLY A 36 2.94 5.99 5.66
N ALA A 37 1.99 6.29 6.55
CA ALA A 37 1.40 5.28 7.44
C ALA A 37 0.55 4.26 6.66
N ASP A 38 0.00 4.71 5.54
CA ASP A 38 -0.83 3.95 4.63
C ASP A 38 -0.68 4.50 3.19
N GLU A 39 -1.38 3.88 2.25
CA GLU A 39 -1.34 4.26 0.84
C GLU A 39 -1.86 5.69 0.57
N ASP A 40 -2.92 6.11 1.25
CA ASP A 40 -3.52 7.42 1.07
C ASP A 40 -2.61 8.52 1.67
N ASP A 41 -2.03 8.28 2.86
CA ASP A 41 -1.08 9.18 3.50
C ASP A 41 0.20 9.35 2.66
N LEU A 42 0.75 8.25 2.12
CA LEU A 42 1.90 8.30 1.22
C LEU A 42 1.60 9.14 -0.03
N VAL A 43 0.43 8.94 -0.62
CA VAL A 43 0.01 9.66 -1.85
C VAL A 43 -0.17 11.14 -1.58
N ALA A 44 -0.81 11.51 -0.47
CA ALA A 44 -0.99 12.90 -0.09
C ALA A 44 0.37 13.60 0.09
N LYS A 45 1.30 12.98 0.82
CA LYS A 45 2.65 13.51 1.05
C LYS A 45 3.45 13.62 -0.25
N ALA A 46 3.39 12.61 -1.11
CA ALA A 46 4.06 12.63 -2.40
C ALA A 46 3.51 13.72 -3.33
N GLN A 47 2.19 13.94 -3.37
CA GLN A 47 1.60 15.01 -4.17
C GLN A 47 1.96 16.40 -3.66
N ALA A 48 2.03 16.60 -2.34
CA ALA A 48 2.52 17.84 -1.75
C ALA A 48 3.96 18.12 -2.19
N HIS A 49 4.85 17.14 -2.02
CA HIS A 49 6.24 17.23 -2.46
C HIS A 49 6.36 17.57 -3.96
N LEU A 50 5.59 16.91 -4.84
CA LEU A 50 5.60 17.20 -6.28
C LEU A 50 5.18 18.64 -6.58
N SER A 51 4.14 19.13 -5.91
CA SER A 51 3.61 20.48 -6.14
C SER A 51 4.61 21.56 -5.70
N GLU A 52 5.39 21.30 -4.64
CA GLU A 52 6.36 22.23 -4.08
C GLU A 52 7.73 22.16 -4.78
N ALA A 53 8.28 20.96 -4.96
CA ALA A 53 9.63 20.75 -5.50
C ALA A 53 9.67 20.65 -7.03
N HIS A 54 8.56 20.27 -7.66
CA HIS A 54 8.51 19.92 -9.08
C HIS A 54 7.29 20.54 -9.79
N PRO A 55 7.19 21.89 -9.88
CA PRO A 55 6.10 22.55 -10.57
C PRO A 55 5.98 22.04 -12.02
N GLY A 56 4.81 21.48 -12.36
CA GLY A 56 4.53 20.89 -13.67
C GLY A 56 4.77 19.38 -13.78
N ARG A 57 5.20 18.70 -12.70
CA ARG A 57 5.16 17.25 -12.61
C ARG A 57 3.96 16.80 -11.78
N THR A 58 3.23 15.81 -12.30
CA THR A 58 2.09 15.23 -11.62
C THR A 58 2.19 13.72 -11.74
N TYR A 59 2.17 13.03 -10.59
CA TYR A 59 2.02 11.58 -10.55
C TYR A 59 0.62 11.24 -10.06
N THR A 60 0.01 10.24 -10.69
CA THR A 60 -1.26 9.71 -10.22
C THR A 60 -1.04 8.87 -8.95
N ARG A 61 -2.11 8.68 -8.18
CA ARG A 61 -2.08 7.79 -7.01
C ARG A 61 -1.47 6.42 -7.36
N GLU A 62 -1.93 5.82 -8.44
CA GLU A 62 -1.46 4.51 -8.88
C GLU A 62 0.03 4.51 -9.22
N GLN A 63 0.53 5.56 -9.89
CA GLN A 63 1.96 5.69 -10.19
C GLN A 63 2.79 5.80 -8.90
N ILE A 64 2.30 6.57 -7.92
CA ILE A 64 2.94 6.73 -6.61
C ILE A 64 2.98 5.38 -5.88
N LEU A 65 1.86 4.66 -5.82
CA LEU A 65 1.79 3.36 -5.15
C LEU A 65 2.59 2.28 -5.87
N PHE A 66 2.75 2.36 -7.19
CA PHE A 66 3.63 1.45 -7.94
C PHE A 66 5.12 1.70 -7.67
N MET A 67 5.50 2.91 -7.27
CA MET A 67 6.87 3.28 -6.89
C MET A 67 7.15 3.07 -5.39
N ALA A 68 6.11 2.84 -4.59
CA ALA A 68 6.23 2.55 -3.18
C ALA A 68 6.75 1.12 -2.95
N SER A 69 7.50 0.91 -1.87
CA SER A 69 7.97 -0.41 -1.41
C SER A 69 7.42 -0.75 -0.04
#